data_AF-A0A1B6K5S6-F1
#
_entry.id   AF-A0A1B6K5S6-F1
#
_cell.length_a   1.000
_cell.length_b   1.000
_cell.length_c   1.000
_cell.angle_alpha   90.00
_cell.angle_beta   90.00
_cell.angle_gamma   90.00
#
_symmetry.space_group_name_H-M   'P 1'
#
loop_
_entity.id
_entity.type
_entity.pdbx_description
1 polymer ?
#
loop_
_entity_poly.entity_id
_entity_poly.type
_entity_poly.pdbx_seq_one_letter_code
_entity_poly.pdbx_strand_id
1 'polypeptide(L)'
;LDAANYIKGYRYELYCASKNSKTTQVTVECVVNTEQAWEWNLGLAKDQQYTREAFDALIMRYEAPDSRNRWDSPLITLQPEDPTPNEVLHDALFQRKPPPPNQSTQSASKNSKTTQV
;
A
#
# COMPACT_ATOMS: atom_id res chain seq x y z
N LEU A 1 0.15 -5.74 -3.97
CA LEU A 1 -1.06 -6.50 -3.63
C LEU A 1 -2.21 -5.87 -4.40
N ASP A 2 -2.85 -6.62 -5.29
CA ASP A 2 -4.05 -6.15 -6.00
C ASP A 2 -5.28 -6.45 -5.15
N ALA A 3 -5.74 -5.44 -4.42
CA ALA A 3 -6.88 -5.50 -3.51
C ALA A 3 -7.37 -4.08 -3.21
N ALA A 4 -8.57 -3.96 -2.65
CA ALA A 4 -9.17 -2.65 -2.37
C ALA A 4 -8.36 -1.79 -1.38
N ASN A 5 -7.67 -2.41 -0.40
CA ASN A 5 -6.76 -1.74 0.54
C ASN A 5 -7.33 -0.44 1.16
N TYR A 6 -8.65 -0.39 1.35
CA TYR A 6 -9.43 0.84 1.50
C TYR A 6 -9.41 1.44 2.91
N ILE A 7 -8.85 0.72 3.89
CA ILE A 7 -8.67 1.20 5.26
C ILE A 7 -7.17 1.40 5.57
N LYS A 8 -6.87 2.46 6.33
CA LYS A 8 -5.51 2.82 6.73
C LYS A 8 -4.82 1.73 7.55
N GLY A 9 -5.56 1.08 8.45
CA GLY A 9 -5.03 0.01 9.30
C GLY A 9 -4.42 -1.13 8.48
N TYR A 10 -5.10 -1.54 7.42
CA TYR A 10 -4.62 -2.62 6.55
C TYR A 10 -3.37 -2.22 5.76
N ARG A 11 -3.32 -1.00 5.24
CA ARG A 11 -2.10 -0.49 4.56
C ARG A 11 -0.92 -0.41 5.51
N TYR A 12 -1.15 -0.04 6.77
CA TYR A 12 -0.12 -0.05 7.81
C TYR A 12 0.40 -1.47 8.09
N GLU A 13 -0.46 -2.49 8.10
CA GLU A 13 -0.05 -3.88 8.25
C GLU A 13 0.82 -4.36 7.07
N LEU A 14 0.44 -4.03 5.84
CA LEU A 14 1.25 -4.33 4.65
C LEU A 14 2.62 -3.67 4.71
N TYR A 15 2.68 -2.41 5.16
CA TYR A 15 3.95 -1.72 5.42
C TYR A 15 4.79 -2.38 6.51
N CYS A 16 4.17 -2.85 7.59
CA CYS A 16 4.89 -3.61 8.62
C CYS A 16 5.46 -4.91 8.05
N ALA A 17 4.70 -5.61 7.20
CA ALA A 17 5.15 -6.84 6.55
C ALA A 17 6.32 -6.60 5.58
N SER A 18 6.26 -5.55 4.76
CA SER A 18 7.36 -5.19 3.84
C SER A 18 8.63 -4.80 4.61
N LYS A 19 8.47 -4.00 5.67
CA LYS A 19 9.55 -3.62 6.59
C LYS A 19 10.19 -4.84 7.26
N ASN A 20 9.39 -5.77 7.78
CA ASN A 20 9.90 -6.99 8.42
C ASN A 20 10.69 -7.86 7.42
N SER A 21 10.24 -7.90 6.17
CA SER A 21 10.88 -8.64 5.08
C SER A 21 12.08 -7.90 4.46
N LYS A 22 12.40 -6.69 4.95
CA LYS A 22 13.45 -5.81 4.42
C LYS A 22 13.30 -5.55 2.92
N THR A 23 12.06 -5.42 2.45
CA THR A 23 11.75 -5.03 1.07
C THR A 23 11.20 -3.61 1.02
N THR A 24 11.42 -2.96 -0.10
CA THR A 24 10.72 -1.74 -0.49
C THR A 24 9.26 -2.05 -0.82
N GLN A 25 8.44 -1.01 -0.82
CA GLN A 25 7.07 -1.06 -1.33
C GLN A 25 6.73 0.29 -1.97
N VAL A 26 5.63 0.32 -2.72
CA VAL A 26 5.00 1.52 -3.24
C VAL A 26 3.50 1.39 -3.09
N THR A 27 2.83 2.48 -2.71
CA THR A 27 1.37 2.57 -2.71
C THR A 27 0.94 3.20 -4.02
N VAL A 28 0.02 2.55 -4.72
CA VAL A 28 -0.61 3.08 -5.93
C VAL A 28 -2.09 3.26 -5.64
N GLU A 29 -2.57 4.49 -5.80
CA GLU A 29 -3.98 4.85 -5.65
C GLU A 29 -4.58 5.06 -7.04
N CYS A 30 -5.56 4.22 -7.40
CA CYS A 30 -6.32 4.38 -8.63
C CYS A 30 -7.55 5.25 -8.34
N VAL A 31 -7.57 6.48 -8.84
CA VAL A 31 -8.57 7.48 -8.51
C VAL A 31 -9.57 7.65 -9.64
N VAL A 32 -10.84 7.55 -9.26
CA VAL A 32 -12.00 7.90 -10.08
C VAL A 32 -13.05 8.54 -9.18
N ASN A 33 -13.97 9.30 -9.77
CA ASN A 33 -15.13 9.79 -9.02
C ASN A 33 -16.13 8.66 -8.74
N THR A 34 -17.00 8.89 -7.76
CA THR A 34 -17.97 7.90 -7.26
C THR A 34 -18.95 7.45 -8.35
N GLU A 35 -19.37 8.38 -9.20
CA GLU A 35 -20.30 8.13 -10.30
C GLU A 35 -19.68 7.18 -11.34
N GLN A 36 -18.44 7.45 -11.74
CA GLN A 36 -17.69 6.62 -12.70
C GLN A 36 -17.41 5.23 -12.14
N ALA A 37 -17.02 5.13 -10.87
CA ALA A 37 -16.83 3.84 -10.20
C ALA A 37 -18.13 3.02 -10.15
N TRP A 38 -19.27 3.67 -9.97
CA TRP A 38 -20.58 3.01 -10.01
C TRP A 38 -20.93 2.53 -11.43
N GLU A 39 -20.66 3.33 -12.46
CA GLU A 39 -20.83 2.91 -13.86
C GLU A 39 -19.99 1.68 -14.18
N TRP A 40 -18.73 1.64 -13.72
CA TRP A 40 -17.86 0.49 -13.89
C TRP A 40 -18.41 -0.76 -13.19
N ASN A 41 -18.93 -0.60 -11.97
CA ASN A 41 -19.61 -1.69 -11.25
C ASN A 41 -20.81 -2.24 -12.05
N LEU A 42 -21.60 -1.37 -12.68
CA LEU A 42 -22.73 -1.80 -13.52
C LEU A 42 -22.29 -2.55 -14.78
N GLY A 43 -21.07 -2.33 -15.26
CA GLY A 43 -20.46 -3.04 -16.38
C GLY A 43 -19.93 -4.45 -16.05
N LEU A 44 -19.83 -4.83 -14.77
CA LEU A 44 -19.38 -6.17 -14.35
C LEU A 44 -20.46 -7.24 -14.59
N ALA A 45 -20.08 -8.52 -14.53
CA ALA A 45 -21.03 -9.62 -14.50
C ALA A 45 -21.98 -9.51 -13.29
N LYS A 46 -23.25 -9.91 -13.45
CA LYS A 46 -24.31 -9.64 -12.45
C LYS A 46 -24.01 -10.18 -11.04
N ASP A 47 -23.29 -11.28 -10.94
CA ASP A 47 -22.84 -11.92 -9.71
C ASP A 47 -21.61 -11.26 -9.07
N GLN A 48 -20.94 -10.37 -9.81
CA GLN A 48 -19.79 -9.59 -9.35
C GLN A 48 -20.14 -8.13 -9.03
N GLN A 49 -21.34 -7.67 -9.42
CA GLN A 49 -21.79 -6.31 -9.12
C GLN A 49 -22.03 -6.16 -7.62
N TYR A 50 -21.48 -5.10 -7.03
CA TYR A 50 -21.93 -4.63 -5.73
C TYR A 50 -23.37 -4.12 -5.83
N THR A 51 -24.18 -4.39 -4.79
CA THR A 51 -25.45 -3.66 -4.62
C THR A 51 -25.17 -2.20 -4.33
N ARG A 52 -26.17 -1.33 -4.51
CA ARG A 52 -26.00 0.10 -4.25
C ARG A 52 -25.64 0.36 -2.79
N GLU A 53 -26.29 -0.34 -1.87
CA GLU A 53 -26.06 -0.24 -0.44
C GLU A 53 -24.63 -0.66 -0.07
N ALA A 54 -24.14 -1.77 -0.65
CA ALA A 54 -22.79 -2.25 -0.40
C ALA A 54 -21.73 -1.29 -0.95
N PHE A 55 -21.95 -0.75 -2.15
CA PHE A 55 -21.06 0.22 -2.79
C PHE A 55 -20.98 1.52 -1.98
N ASP A 56 -22.12 2.11 -1.61
CA ASP A 56 -22.15 3.35 -0.82
C ASP A 56 -21.49 3.15 0.55
N ALA A 57 -21.68 1.98 1.18
CA ALA A 57 -21.00 1.64 2.43
C ALA A 57 -19.48 1.48 2.27
N LEU A 58 -18.99 1.00 1.12
CA LEU A 58 -17.55 0.95 0.83
C LEU A 58 -16.98 2.37 0.68
N ILE A 59 -17.64 3.23 -0.10
CA ILE A 59 -17.24 4.64 -0.28
C ILE A 59 -17.18 5.38 1.06
N MET A 60 -18.20 5.22 1.92
CA MET A 60 -18.25 5.88 3.23
C MET A 60 -17.08 5.48 4.15
N ARG A 61 -16.59 4.24 4.03
CA ARG A 61 -15.49 3.70 4.85
C ARG A 61 -14.12 3.87 4.21
N TYR A 62 -14.06 4.41 2.99
CA TYR A 62 -12.80 4.58 2.27
C TYR A 62 -11.94 5.64 2.97
N GLU A 63 -10.72 5.26 3.33
CA GLU A 63 -9.71 6.14 3.91
C GLU A 63 -8.58 6.32 2.90
N ALA A 64 -8.57 7.44 2.17
CA ALA A 64 -7.57 7.72 1.14
C ALA A 64 -6.12 7.59 1.69
N PRO A 65 -5.17 7.05 0.91
CA PRO A 65 -3.76 7.07 1.27
C PRO A 65 -3.24 8.51 1.34
N ASP A 66 -2.28 8.75 2.23
CA ASP A 66 -1.69 10.08 2.42
C ASP A 66 -0.16 9.97 2.37
N SER A 67 0.46 10.62 1.39
CA SER A 67 1.90 10.57 1.15
C SER A 67 2.76 11.05 2.34
N ARG A 68 2.17 11.81 3.29
CA ARG A 68 2.82 12.24 4.53
C ARG A 68 2.98 11.07 5.53
N ASN A 69 2.16 10.03 5.39
CA ASN A 69 2.28 8.82 6.19
C ASN A 69 3.42 7.95 5.66
N ARG A 70 4.31 7.50 6.54
CA ARG A 70 5.45 6.65 6.17
C ARG A 70 5.02 5.31 5.56
N TRP A 71 3.87 4.78 5.98
CA TRP A 71 3.35 3.50 5.46
C TRP A 71 2.66 3.63 4.10
N ASP A 72 2.24 4.84 3.70
CA ASP A 72 1.66 5.07 2.38
C ASP A 72 2.72 5.57 1.39
N SER A 73 3.92 5.96 1.84
CA SER A 73 4.99 6.53 1.00
C SER A 73 6.00 5.49 0.52
N PRO A 74 6.48 5.56 -0.75
CA PRO A 74 6.01 6.44 -1.82
C PRO A 74 4.57 6.16 -2.27
N LEU A 75 3.82 7.23 -2.51
CA LEU A 75 2.44 7.21 -3.03
C LEU A 75 2.44 7.72 -4.46
N ILE A 76 1.82 6.95 -5.36
CA ILE A 76 1.54 7.32 -6.74
C ILE A 76 0.03 7.33 -6.92
N THR A 77 -0.52 8.39 -7.48
CA THR A 77 -1.94 8.52 -7.79
C THR A 77 -2.12 8.44 -9.30
N LEU A 78 -3.03 7.59 -9.78
CA LEU A 78 -3.30 7.37 -11.19
C LEU A 78 -4.79 7.51 -11.50
N GLN A 79 -5.08 8.21 -12.58
CA GLN A 79 -6.39 8.24 -13.24
C GLN A 79 -6.44 7.20 -14.36
N PRO A 80 -7.63 6.80 -14.84
CA PRO A 80 -7.77 5.73 -15.83
C PRO A 80 -7.02 5.99 -17.14
N GLU A 81 -6.89 7.25 -17.53
CA GLU A 81 -6.25 7.70 -18.77
C GLU A 81 -4.74 7.89 -18.61
N ASP A 82 -4.23 7.85 -17.38
CA ASP A 82 -2.81 8.03 -17.13
C ASP A 82 -2.01 6.84 -17.68
N PRO A 83 -0.86 7.09 -18.34
CA PRO A 83 0.03 6.02 -18.73
C PRO A 83 0.62 5.35 -17.50
N THR A 84 0.96 4.07 -17.61
CA THR A 84 1.64 3.36 -16.52
C THR A 84 2.99 4.02 -16.20
N PRO A 85 3.24 4.47 -14.97
CA PRO A 85 4.44 5.23 -14.61
C PRO A 85 5.62 4.29 -14.33
N ASN A 86 6.07 3.58 -15.37
CA ASN A 86 7.05 2.49 -15.25
C ASN A 86 8.36 2.92 -14.55
N GLU A 87 8.92 4.07 -14.92
CA GLU A 87 10.17 4.57 -14.34
C GLU A 87 10.01 4.90 -12.85
N VAL A 88 8.92 5.57 -12.47
CA VAL A 88 8.63 5.93 -11.08
C VAL A 88 8.42 4.69 -10.22
N LEU A 89 7.70 3.69 -10.74
CA LEU A 89 7.50 2.40 -10.08
C LEU A 89 8.82 1.64 -9.91
N HIS A 90 9.62 1.58 -10.97
CA HIS A 90 10.94 0.95 -10.94
C HIS A 90 11.84 1.60 -9.87
N ASP A 91 11.89 2.93 -9.84
CA ASP A 91 12.72 3.65 -8.87
C ASP A 91 12.25 3.44 -7.43
N ALA A 92 10.94 3.48 -7.20
CA ALA A 92 10.36 3.23 -5.89
C ALA A 92 10.66 1.82 -5.36
N LEU A 93 10.62 0.82 -6.25
CA LEU A 93 10.78 -0.59 -5.88
C LEU A 93 12.25 -1.02 -5.82
N PHE A 94 13.12 -0.56 -6.71
CA PHE A 94 14.46 -1.13 -6.85
C PHE A 94 15.60 -0.18 -6.48
N GLN A 95 15.37 1.14 -6.53
CA GLN A 95 16.43 2.13 -6.29
C GLN A 95 16.42 2.72 -4.87
N ARG A 96 15.39 2.41 -4.07
CA ARG A 96 15.28 2.87 -2.69
C ARG A 96 15.83 1.86 -1.69
N LYS A 97 16.34 2.36 -0.57
CA LYS A 97 16.70 1.52 0.58
C LYS A 97 15.44 1.11 1.34
N PRO A 98 15.28 -0.18 1.69
CA PRO A 98 14.18 -0.64 2.54
C PRO A 98 14.14 0.10 3.88
N PRO A 99 12.95 0.31 4.49
CA PRO A 99 12.84 0.95 5.80
C PRO A 99 13.63 0.21 6.87
N PRO A 100 14.32 0.91 7.79
CA PRO A 100 15.17 0.26 8.79
C PRO A 100 14.32 -0.54 9.79
N PRO A 101 14.70 -1.77 10.16
CA PRO A 101 13.93 -2.62 11.06
C PRO A 101 13.73 -1.95 12.43
N ASN A 102 12.59 -2.20 13.07
CA ASN A 102 12.33 -1.70 14.42
C ASN A 102 13.39 -2.25 15.39
N GLN A 103 14.00 -1.40 16.23
CA GLN A 103 15.02 -1.84 17.17
C GLN A 103 14.48 -2.84 18.20
N SER A 104 13.21 -2.72 18.57
CA SER A 104 12.53 -3.64 19.50
C SER A 104 12.37 -5.07 18.96
N THR A 105 12.44 -5.25 17.64
CA THR A 105 12.35 -6.57 16.99
C THR A 105 13.73 -7.10 16.56
N GLN A 106 14.81 -6.36 16.84
CA GLN A 106 16.16 -6.83 16.58
C GLN A 106 16.64 -7.67 17.77
N SER A 107 17.08 -8.91 17.50
CA SER A 107 17.77 -9.72 18.51
C SER A 107 19.06 -9.01 18.92
N ALA A 108 19.28 -8.83 20.22
CA ALA A 108 20.53 -8.25 20.72
C ALA A 108 21.71 -9.13 20.26
N SER A 109 22.70 -8.51 19.59
CA SER A 109 23.97 -9.18 19.31
C SER A 109 24.63 -9.51 20.65
N LYS A 110 24.82 -10.79 20.95
CA LYS A 110 25.71 -11.21 22.04
C LYS A 110 27.14 -11.00 21.56
N ASN A 111 27.71 -9.81 21.76
CA ASN A 111 29.14 -9.62 21.62
C ASN A 111 29.85 -10.37 22.76
N SER A 112 30.28 -11.60 22.48
CA SER A 112 31.25 -12.32 23.32
C SER A 112 32.60 -11.62 23.16
N LYS A 113 32.92 -10.73 24.10
CA LYS A 113 34.31 -10.29 24.28
C LYS A 113 35.09 -11.48 24.82
N THR A 114 35.74 -12.22 23.94
CA THR A 114 36.85 -13.10 24.33
C THR A 114 38.00 -12.20 24.78
N THR A 115 38.12 -11.99 26.09
CA THR A 115 39.33 -11.46 26.71
C THR A 115 40.41 -12.51 26.53
N GLN A 116 41.38 -12.26 25.64
CA GLN A 116 42.65 -12.98 25.67
C GLN A 116 43.60 -12.21 26.60
N VAL A 117 44.18 -12.97 27.53
CA VAL A 117 45.12 -12.56 28.58
C VAL A 117 46.53 -12.52 28.00
#